data_AF-A0A2A4V9N4-F1
#
_entry.id   AF-A0A2A4V9N4-F1
#
_cell.length_a   1.000
_cell.length_b   1.000
_cell.length_c   1.000
_cell.angle_alpha   90.00
_cell.angle_beta   90.00
_cell.angle_gamma   90.00
#
_symmetry.space_group_name_H-M   'P 1'
#
loop_
_entity.id
_entity.type
_entity.pdbx_description
1 polymer ?
#
loop_
_entity_poly.entity_id
_entity_poly.type
_entity_poly.pdbx_seq_one_letter_code
_entity_poly.pdbx_strand_id
1 'polypeptide(L)' 'MASCVSFDNDGVLRQTLQSTDECEGYILISPLEHRLTFESVDITPGMAISVFSIAFSAIFALCATAYKVNFAKKLVRNI' A
#
# COMPACT_ATOMS: atom_id res chain seq x y z
N MET A 1 15.37 9.51 17.06
CA MET A 1 16.79 9.88 17.11
C MET A 1 17.57 8.69 16.58
N ALA A 2 18.02 8.78 15.33
CA ALA A 2 18.88 7.76 14.74
C ALA A 2 20.32 7.93 15.26
N SER A 3 21.00 6.81 15.54
CA SER A 3 22.37 6.81 16.05
C SER A 3 23.22 5.89 15.18
N CYS A 4 24.37 6.38 14.74
CA CYS A 4 25.36 5.57 14.03
C CYS A 4 26.05 4.61 15.02
N VAL A 5 26.12 3.34 14.67
CA VAL A 5 26.86 2.32 15.41
C VAL A 5 27.82 1.57 14.50
N SER A 6 28.99 1.22 15.00
CA SER A 6 29.93 0.35 14.30
C SER A 6 30.30 -0.84 15.20
N PHE A 7 30.69 -1.94 14.57
CA PHE A 7 31.28 -3.06 15.29
C PHE A 7 32.73 -2.72 15.64
N ASP A 8 33.09 -2.88 16.91
CA ASP A 8 34.48 -2.86 17.35
C ASP A 8 35.19 -4.15 16.88
N ASN A 9 36.52 -4.20 16.94
CA ASN A 9 37.31 -5.38 16.53
C ASN A 9 36.98 -6.64 17.35
N ASP A 10 36.35 -6.46 18.52
CA ASP A 10 35.85 -7.52 19.40
C ASP A 10 34.41 -7.98 19.06
N GLY A 11 33.81 -7.46 17.99
CA GLY A 11 32.45 -7.83 17.54
C GLY A 11 31.32 -7.20 18.36
N VAL A 12 31.62 -6.18 19.16
CA VAL A 12 30.63 -5.46 19.98
C VAL A 12 30.12 -4.23 19.23
N LEU A 13 28.80 -4.05 19.20
CA LEU A 13 28.17 -2.84 18.66
C LEU A 13 28.38 -1.66 19.61
N ARG A 14 29.05 -0.61 19.14
CA ARG A 14 29.27 0.61 19.92
C ARG A 14 28.72 1.81 19.16
N GLN A 15 28.10 2.73 19.91
CA GLN A 15 27.62 4.00 19.36
C GLN A 15 28.80 4.89 19.01
N THR A 16 28.76 5.44 17.80
CA THR A 16 29.76 6.36 17.27
C THR A 16 29.22 7.78 17.37
N LEU A 17 30.11 8.75 17.62
CA LEU A 17 29.77 10.19 17.67
C LEU A 17 29.57 10.80 16.28
N GLN A 18 29.62 9.98 15.22
CA GLN A 18 29.48 10.41 13.84
C GLN A 18 28.02 10.75 13.52
N SER A 19 27.80 11.77 12.71
CA SER A 19 26.48 12.09 12.18
C SER A 19 25.94 10.92 11.35
N THR A 20 24.62 10.75 11.36
CA THR A 20 23.93 9.69 10.60
C THR A 20 24.21 9.75 9.10
N ASP A 21 24.48 10.94 8.56
CA ASP A 21 24.74 11.18 7.14
C ASP A 21 26.13 10.73 6.69
N GLU A 22 27.07 10.57 7.63
CA GLU A 22 28.46 10.16 7.37
C GLU A 22 28.76 8.78 7.96
N CYS A 23 27.72 8.06 8.39
CA CYS A 23 27.87 6.77 9.07
C CYS A 23 28.36 5.69 8.09
N GLU A 24 29.61 5.24 8.25
CA GLU A 24 30.17 4.11 7.49
C GLU A 24 29.74 2.73 8.06
N GLY A 25 29.04 2.74 9.20
CA GLY A 25 28.55 1.55 9.90
C GLY A 25 27.06 1.30 9.71
N TYR A 26 26.41 0.86 10.79
CA TYR A 26 24.97 0.60 10.82
C TYR A 26 24.25 1.77 11.49
N ILE A 27 23.11 2.17 10.94
CA ILE A 27 22.27 3.20 11.55
C ILE A 27 21.20 2.50 12.38
N LEU A 28 21.24 2.68 13.71
CA LEU A 28 20.17 2.26 14.59
C LEU A 28 19.08 3.33 14.59
N ILE A 29 17.95 2.97 14.00
CA ILE A 29 16.76 3.82 13.95
C ILE A 29 15.88 3.45 15.14
N SER A 30 15.39 4.47 15.86
CA SER A 30 14.43 4.25 16.93
C SER A 30 13.11 3.66 16.38
N PRO A 31 12.42 2.75 17.09
CA PRO A 31 11.16 2.16 16.61
C PRO A 31 10.10 3.18 16.21
N LEU A 32 10.14 4.38 16.80
CA LEU A 32 9.27 5.51 16.50
C LEU A 32 9.51 6.07 15.09
N GLU A 33 10.76 6.15 14.65
CA GLU A 33 11.14 6.62 13.30
C GLU A 33 10.98 5.53 12.23
N HIS A 34 11.11 4.26 12.62
CA HIS A 34 10.82 3.14 11.74
C HIS A 34 9.34 3.12 11.34
N ARG A 35 8.45 3.43 12.29
CA ARG A 35 7.02 3.59 12.02
C ARG A 35 6.73 4.65 10.97
N LEU A 36 7.36 5.82 11.06
CA LEU A 36 7.13 6.95 10.15
C LEU A 36 7.64 6.70 8.72
N THR A 37 8.70 5.90 8.56
CA THR A 37 9.27 5.59 7.23
C THR A 37 8.50 4.48 6.51
N PHE A 38 7.92 3.54 7.25
CA PHE A 38 7.14 2.41 6.71
C PHE A 38 5.63 2.65 6.70
N GLU A 39 5.15 3.79 7.19
CA GLU A 39 3.77 4.27 6.97
C GLU A 39 3.53 4.76 5.53
N SER A 40 4.43 4.45 4.59
CA SER A 40 4.15 4.59 3.17
C SER A 40 3.28 3.43 2.71
N VAL A 41 1.97 3.61 2.89
CA VAL A 41 0.88 2.86 2.24
C VAL A 41 0.80 1.39 2.65
N ASP A 42 0.36 1.17 3.89
CA ASP A 42 -0.22 -0.10 4.29
C ASP A 42 -1.56 -0.26 3.54
N ILE A 43 -1.54 -0.82 2.32
CA ILE A 43 -2.77 -1.17 1.59
C ILE A 43 -3.44 -2.28 2.38
N THR A 44 -4.28 -1.88 3.34
CA THR A 44 -5.07 -2.81 4.13
C THR A 44 -5.97 -3.58 3.16
N PRO A 45 -6.12 -4.91 3.29
CA PRO A 45 -6.97 -5.71 2.39
C PRO A 45 -8.40 -5.17 2.27
N GLY A 46 -8.91 -4.46 3.28
CA GLY A 46 -10.20 -3.76 3.22
C GLY A 46 -10.28 -2.67 2.14
N MET A 47 -9.20 -1.93 1.87
CA MET A 47 -9.17 -0.91 0.81
C MET A 47 -9.13 -1.52 -0.59
N ALA A 48 -8.45 -2.66 -0.77
CA ALA A 48 -8.47 -3.37 -2.05
C ALA A 48 -9.90 -3.87 -2.36
N ILE A 49 -10.56 -4.49 -1.37
CA ILE A 49 -11.91 -5.03 -1.54
C ILE A 49 -12.92 -3.94 -1.92
N SER A 50 -12.87 -2.77 -1.27
CA SER A 50 -13.83 -1.70 -1.54
C SER A 50 -13.74 -1.19 -2.98
N VAL A 51 -12.52 -1.00 -3.50
CA VAL A 51 -12.29 -0.54 -4.87
C VAL A 51 -12.76 -1.59 -5.88
N PHE A 52 -12.45 -2.88 -5.65
CA PHE A 52 -12.92 -3.95 -6.52
C PHE A 52 -14.45 -4.06 -6.52
N SER A 53 -15.12 -3.97 -5.37
CA SER A 53 -16.58 -4.05 -5.29
C SER A 53 -17.28 -2.92 -6.05
N ILE A 54 -16.77 -1.69 -5.96
CA ILE A 54 -17.36 -0.55 -6.68
C ILE A 54 -17.20 -0.73 -8.19
N ALA A 55 -16.01 -1.11 -8.66
CA ALA A 55 -15.76 -1.33 -10.09
C ALA A 55 -16.64 -2.47 -10.66
N PHE A 56 -16.73 -3.60 -9.97
CA PHE A 56 -17.54 -4.75 -10.41
C PHE A 56 -19.04 -4.43 -10.43
N SER A 57 -19.55 -3.71 -9.43
CA SER A 57 -20.97 -3.34 -9.38
C SER A 57 -21.39 -2.39 -10.50
N ALA A 58 -20.53 -1.43 -10.88
CA ALA A 58 -20.77 -0.54 -12.00
C ALA A 58 -20.88 -1.29 -13.33
N ILE A 59 -19.97 -2.25 -13.57
CA ILE A 59 -19.99 -3.08 -14.79
C ILE A 59 -21.27 -3.92 -14.85
N PHE A 60 -21.66 -4.54 -13.73
CA PHE A 60 -22.89 -5.35 -13.67
C PHE A 60 -24.14 -4.50 -13.92
N ALA A 61 -24.20 -3.28 -13.41
CA ALA A 61 -25.31 -2.36 -13.64
C ALA A 61 -25.44 -1.97 -15.13
N LEU A 62 -24.32 -1.71 -15.80
CA LEU A 62 -24.30 -1.43 -17.23
C LEU A 62 -24.75 -2.63 -18.08
N CYS A 63 -24.28 -3.84 -17.74
CA CYS A 63 -24.72 -5.06 -18.42
C CYS A 63 -26.22 -5.33 -18.21
N ALA A 64 -26.73 -5.13 -16.99
CA ALA A 64 -28.15 -5.35 -16.68
C ALA A 64 -29.07 -4.36 -17.41
N THR A 65 -28.67 -3.08 -17.49
CA THR A 65 -29.41 -2.06 -18.24
C THR A 65 -29.37 -2.34 -19.74
N ALA A 66 -28.22 -2.70 -20.30
CA ALA A 66 -28.09 -3.10 -21.69
C ALA A 66 -28.97 -4.32 -22.04
N TYR A 67 -29.03 -5.33 -21.15
CA TYR A 67 -29.88 -6.49 -21.33
C TYR A 67 -31.37 -6.14 -21.36
N LYS A 68 -31.85 -5.31 -20.42
CA LYS A 68 -33.24 -4.85 -20.40
C LYS A 68 -33.61 -4.07 -21.67
N VAL A 69 -32.73 -3.19 -22.14
CA VAL A 69 -32.96 -2.41 -23.37
C VAL A 69 -32.99 -3.30 -24.61
N ASN A 70 -32.10 -4.28 -24.71
CA ASN A 70 -32.12 -5.23 -25.83
C ASN A 70 -33.34 -6.14 -25.80
N PHE A 71 -33.79 -6.59 -24.62
CA PHE A 71 -35.01 -7.37 -24.48
C PHE A 71 -36.24 -6.54 -24.89
N ALA A 72 -36.33 -5.28 -24.45
CA ALA A 72 -37.41 -4.38 -24.84
C ALA A 72 -37.43 -4.11 -26.36
N LYS A 73 -36.26 -3.86 -26.97
CA LYS A 73 -36.15 -3.71 -28.44
C LYS A 73 -36.57 -4.97 -29.19
N LYS A 74 -36.22 -6.15 -28.66
CA LYS A 74 -36.59 -7.43 -29.28
C LYS A 74 -38.10 -7.68 -29.21
N LEU A 75 -38.76 -7.24 -28.13
CA LEU A 75 -40.20 -7.39 -27.94
C LEU A 75 -41.00 -6.45 -28.85
N VAL A 76 -40.57 -5.19 -28.98
CA VAL A 76 -41.18 -4.20 -29.89
C VAL A 76 -41.00 -4.59 -31.37
N ARG A 77 -39.90 -5.25 -31.74
CA ARG A 77 -39.66 -5.71 -33.13
C ARG A 77 -40.44 -6.97 -33.50
N ASN A 78 -40.94 -7.71 -32.52
CA ASN A 78 -41.68 -8.97 -32.73
C ASN A 78 -43.21 -8.80 -32.69
N ILE A 79 -43.68 -7.56 -32.52
CA ILE A 79 -45.07 -7.12 -32.71
C ILE A 79 -45.14 -6.44 -34.08
#